data_AF-A0A833GEH3-F1
#
_entry.id   AF-A0A833GEH3-F1
#
_cell.length_a   1.000
_cell.length_b   1.000
_cell.length_c   1.000
_cell.angle_alpha   90.00
_cell.angle_beta   90.00
_cell.angle_gamma   90.00
#
_symmetry.space_group_name_H-M   'P 1'
#
loop_
_entity.id
_entity.type
_entity.pdbx_description
1 polymer ?
#
loop_
_entity_poly.entity_id
_entity_poly.type
_entity_poly.pdbx_seq_one_letter_code
_entity_poly.pdbx_strand_id
1 'polypeptide(L)' 'MSRGFKIFLAFVAGLIAGEAIPIVWYIVATSYFGVFDRDGGGAMGAIFLIGPVLALLLATVAAIVTARRTA' A
#
# COMPACT_ATOMS: atom_id res chain seq x y z
N MET A 1 21.61 -13.71 -4.01
CA MET A 1 20.90 -12.63 -3.30
C MET A 1 20.73 -13.01 -1.84
N SER A 2 21.21 -12.19 -0.89
CA SER A 2 21.21 -12.54 0.54
C SER A 2 19.79 -12.61 1.11
N ARG A 3 19.62 -13.35 2.21
CA ARG A 3 18.33 -13.48 2.92
C ARG A 3 17.79 -12.10 3.34
N GLY A 4 18.64 -11.27 3.96
CA GLY A 4 18.27 -9.92 4.36
C GLY A 4 17.78 -9.08 3.20
N PHE A 5 18.44 -9.17 2.04
CA PHE A 5 18.03 -8.42 0.86
C PHE A 5 16.68 -8.88 0.27
N LYS A 6 16.37 -10.18 0.30
CA LYS A 6 15.03 -10.70 -0.08
C LYS A 6 13.93 -10.12 0.81
N ILE A 7 14.15 -10.09 2.12
CA ILE A 7 13.20 -9.55 3.09
C ILE A 7 12.99 -8.05 2.87
N PHE A 8 14.08 -7.30 2.64
CA PHE A 8 14.01 -5.88 2.32
C PHE A 8 13.20 -5.62 1.04
N LEU A 9 13.46 -6.36 -0.05
CA LEU A 9 12.67 -6.20 -1.28
C LEU A 9 11.19 -6.52 -1.07
N ALA A 10 10.86 -7.53 -0.27
CA ALA A 10 9.47 -7.84 0.07
C ALA A 10 8.80 -6.71 0.87
N PHE A 11 9.54 -6.09 1.80
CA PHE A 11 9.08 -4.91 2.52
C PHE A 11 8.81 -3.73 1.58
N VAL A 12 9.76 -3.40 0.71
CA VAL A 12 9.59 -2.30 -0.28
C VAL A 12 8.43 -2.57 -1.22
N ALA A 13 8.28 -3.81 -1.70
CA ALA A 13 7.14 -4.19 -2.53
C ALA A 13 5.80 -4.02 -1.80
N GLY A 14 5.74 -4.41 -0.52
CA GLY A 14 4.55 -4.21 0.30
C GLY A 14 4.24 -2.74 0.59
N LEU A 15 5.26 -1.88 0.75
CA LEU A 15 5.06 -0.42 0.87
C LEU A 15 4.38 0.13 -0.37
N ILE A 16 4.94 -0.19 -1.55
CA ILE A 16 4.40 0.28 -2.84
C ILE A 16 2.97 -0.22 -3.04
N ALA A 17 2.74 -1.51 -2.78
CA ALA A 17 1.41 -2.10 -2.95
C ALA A 17 0.38 -1.49 -2.00
N GLY A 18 0.72 -1.31 -0.72
CA GLY A 18 -0.20 -0.75 0.27
C GLY A 18 -0.53 0.72 0.02
N GLU A 19 0.42 1.49 -0.50
CA GLU A 19 0.17 2.87 -0.93
C GLU A 19 -0.72 2.94 -2.17
N ALA A 20 -0.47 2.05 -3.15
CA ALA A 20 -1.20 2.05 -4.41
C ALA A 20 -2.69 1.66 -4.26
N ILE A 21 -3.02 0.75 -3.34
CA ILE A 21 -4.40 0.25 -3.15
C ILE A 21 -5.43 1.37 -2.92
N PRO A 22 -5.29 2.24 -1.90
CA PRO A 22 -6.28 3.29 -1.64
C PRO A 22 -6.31 4.35 -2.74
N ILE A 23 -5.18 4.62 -3.41
CA ILE A 23 -5.14 5.54 -4.56
C ILE A 23 -5.93 4.96 -5.73
N VAL A 24 -5.68 3.69 -6.10
CA VAL A 24 -6.42 3.01 -7.17
C VAL A 24 -7.91 2.93 -6.83
N TRP A 25 -8.24 2.59 -5.58
CA TRP A 25 -9.62 2.59 -5.12
C TRP A 25 -10.27 3.96 -5.24
N TYR A 26 -9.61 5.03 -4.82
CA TYR A 26 -10.11 6.40 -4.96
C TYR A 26 -10.41 6.77 -6.41
N ILE A 27 -9.48 6.45 -7.33
CA ILE A 27 -9.68 6.69 -8.76
C ILE A 27 -10.90 5.91 -9.27
N VAL A 28 -11.02 4.64 -8.88
CA VAL A 28 -12.14 3.79 -9.30
C VAL A 28 -13.48 4.34 -8.76
N ALA A 29 -13.52 4.70 -7.48
CA ALA A 29 -14.70 5.23 -6.81
C ALA A 29 -15.21 6.53 -7.47
N THR A 30 -14.29 7.45 -7.78
CA THR A 30 -14.63 8.75 -8.37
C THR A 30 -14.94 8.65 -9.86
N SER A 31 -14.27 7.76 -10.60
CA SER A 31 -14.42 7.64 -12.06
C SER A 31 -15.56 6.73 -12.49
N TYR A 32 -15.88 5.67 -11.73
CA TYR A 32 -16.82 4.63 -12.15
C TYR A 32 -18.04 4.48 -11.23
N PHE A 33 -17.92 4.86 -9.95
CA PHE A 33 -19.02 4.73 -8.98
C PHE A 33 -19.69 6.08 -8.62
N GLY A 34 -19.27 7.18 -9.24
CA GLY A 34 -19.89 8.50 -9.06
C GLY A 34 -19.67 9.10 -7.66
N VAL A 35 -18.67 8.62 -6.91
CA VAL A 35 -18.30 9.23 -5.63
C VAL A 35 -17.79 10.64 -5.90
N PHE A 36 -18.46 11.63 -5.31
CA PHE A 36 -18.12 13.03 -5.49
C PHE A 36 -17.16 13.52 -4.39
N ASP A 37 -16.01 14.03 -4.79
CA ASP A 37 -15.00 14.62 -3.91
C ASP A 37 -14.68 16.04 -4.39
N ARG A 38 -15.48 17.01 -3.92
CA ARG A 38 -15.44 18.41 -4.40
C ARG A 38 -14.11 19.10 -4.13
N ASP A 39 -13.58 18.87 -2.93
CA ASP A 39 -12.47 19.65 -2.37
C ASP A 39 -11.16 18.83 -2.35
N GLY A 40 -11.18 17.60 -2.87
CA GLY A 40 -10.02 16.69 -2.87
C GLY A 40 -9.71 16.08 -1.51
N GLY A 41 -10.60 16.23 -0.51
CA GLY A 41 -10.39 15.68 0.83
C GLY A 41 -10.32 14.16 0.83
N GLY A 42 -11.09 13.50 -0.05
CA GLY A 42 -11.02 12.06 -0.27
C GLY A 42 -9.66 11.63 -0.83
N ALA A 43 -9.13 12.35 -1.81
CA ALA A 43 -7.79 12.10 -2.36
C ALA A 43 -6.71 12.27 -1.27
N MET A 44 -6.77 13.34 -0.49
CA MET A 44 -5.80 13.59 0.58
C MET A 44 -5.88 12.52 1.67
N GLY A 45 -7.08 12.09 2.05
CA GLY A 45 -7.27 10.99 3.01
C GLY A 45 -6.71 9.66 2.49
N ALA A 46 -6.90 9.36 1.21
CA ALA A 46 -6.36 8.17 0.56
C ALA A 46 -4.82 8.16 0.55
N ILE A 47 -4.19 9.31 0.22
CA ILE A 47 -2.73 9.42 0.03
C ILE A 47 -1.98 9.64 1.36
N PHE A 48 -2.48 10.49 2.25
CA PHE A 48 -1.69 10.92 3.41
C PHE A 48 -2.06 10.19 4.72
N LEU A 49 -3.18 9.47 4.73
CA LEU A 49 -3.62 8.74 5.92
C LEU A 49 -3.75 7.25 5.66
N ILE A 50 -4.64 6.86 4.74
CA ILE A 50 -4.95 5.44 4.51
C ILE A 50 -3.78 4.73 3.82
N GLY A 51 -3.18 5.36 2.81
CA GLY A 51 -1.99 4.87 2.08
C GLY A 51 -0.87 4.46 3.02
N PRO A 52 -0.29 5.38 3.82
CA PRO A 52 0.84 5.09 4.68
C PRO A 52 0.57 3.98 5.70
N VAL A 53 -0.66 3.94 6.25
CA VAL A 53 -1.07 2.89 7.18
C VAL A 53 -1.12 1.52 6.48
N LEU A 54 -1.74 1.43 5.30
CA LEU A 54 -1.81 0.19 4.53
C LEU A 54 -0.43 -0.23 4.00
N ALA A 55 0.39 0.71 3.55
CA ALA A 55 1.76 0.50 3.12
C ALA A 55 2.57 -0.18 4.23
N LEU A 56 2.56 0.37 5.45
CA LEU A 56 3.29 -0.21 6.58
C LEU A 56 2.78 -1.61 6.96
N LEU A 57 1.45 -1.80 6.96
CA LEU A 57 0.86 -3.11 7.26
C LEU A 57 1.28 -4.17 6.24
N LEU A 58 1.11 -3.90 4.94
CA LEU A 58 1.45 -4.85 3.89
C LEU A 58 2.95 -5.09 3.78
N ALA A 59 3.78 -4.05 3.91
CA ALA A 59 5.24 -4.16 3.96
C ALA A 59 5.69 -5.09 5.09
N THR A 60 5.14 -4.89 6.30
CA THR A 60 5.47 -5.69 7.48
C THR A 60 5.06 -7.15 7.29
N VAL A 61 3.84 -7.39 6.83
CA VAL A 61 3.34 -8.76 6.55
C VAL A 61 4.19 -9.44 5.48
N ALA A 62 4.49 -8.77 4.37
CA ALA A 62 5.30 -9.31 3.28
C ALA A 62 6.73 -9.66 3.74
N ALA A 63 7.34 -8.79 4.55
CA ALA A 63 8.65 -9.04 5.14
C ALA A 63 8.63 -10.26 6.08
N ILE A 64 7.63 -10.36 6.97
CA ILE A 64 7.48 -11.50 7.89
C ILE A 64 7.28 -12.81 7.13
N VAL A 65 6.37 -12.83 6.15
CA VAL A 65 6.10 -14.02 5.33
C VAL A 65 7.36 -14.45 4.59
N THR A 66 8.10 -13.50 4.01
CA THR A 66 9.36 -13.79 3.31
C THR A 66 10.43 -14.30 4.27
N ALA A 67 10.56 -13.70 5.45
CA ALA A 67 11.52 -14.14 6.47
C ALA A 67 11.24 -15.56 6.96
N ARG A 68 9.96 -15.95 7.07
CA ARG A 68 9.52 -17.30 7.44
C ARG A 68 9.73 -18.32 6.32
N ARG A 69 9.61 -17.93 5.05
CA ARG A 69 9.81 -18.81 3.88
C ARG A 69 11.26 -18.96 3.46
N THR A 70 12.15 -18.15 4.02
CA THR A 70 13.60 -18.16 3.74
C THR A 70 14.44 -18.51 4.97
N ALA A 71 13.78 -18.95 6.05
CA ALA A 71 14.38 -19.63 7.19
C ALA A 71 14.63 -21.09 6.81
#